data_AF-A0A433C1T1-F1
#
_entry.id   AF-A0A433C1T1-F1
#
_cell.length_a   1.000
_cell.length_b   1.000
_cell.length_c   1.000
_cell.angle_alpha   90.00
_cell.angle_beta   90.00
_cell.angle_gamma   90.00
#
_symmetry.space_group_name_H-M   'P 1'
#
loop_
_entity.id
_entity.type
_entity.pdbx_description
1 polymer ?
#
loop_
_entity_poly.entity_id
_entity_poly.type
_entity_poly.pdbx_seq_one_letter_code
_entity_poly.pdbx_strand_id
1 'polypeptide(L)'
;MDDQAQSSGGFDDVGALRVTGASWFPDPGGSGGLRWWNGTNWTSDVYQPSAPAHSPGFVARHPVWALTALLAFCAIGIAVTVISLPKAWENAVGPSRQAGREYALRWIKAQEAAGRADDLSKSDVERRCMAEAFRVGSNGTDLANGTHLAPGRLMRGEFINACTDEAMHHVGRAV
;
A
#
# COMPACT_ATOMS: atom_id res chain seq x y z
N MET A 1 38.35 16.97 46.43
CA MET A 1 39.28 18.01 45.93
C MET A 1 40.63 17.36 45.69
N ASP A 2 40.70 16.77 44.50
CA ASP A 2 41.79 16.78 43.50
C ASP A 2 43.18 17.25 43.93
N ASP A 3 44.22 16.45 43.63
CA ASP A 3 45.11 16.74 42.50
C ASP A 3 46.06 15.55 42.17
N GLN A 4 46.36 15.39 40.88
CA GLN A 4 47.12 14.30 40.25
C GLN A 4 48.66 14.46 40.31
N ALA A 5 49.39 13.35 40.19
CA ALA A 5 50.47 13.13 39.18
C ALA A 5 51.21 11.80 39.47
N GLN A 6 50.90 10.73 38.71
CA GLN A 6 51.78 10.19 37.65
C GLN A 6 53.20 9.81 38.09
N SER A 7 53.39 8.52 38.39
CA SER A 7 54.67 7.84 38.18
C SER A 7 54.43 6.70 37.20
N SER A 8 54.78 7.00 35.94
CA SER A 8 54.97 6.13 34.79
C SER A 8 55.55 4.79 35.22
N GLY A 9 54.92 3.66 34.92
CA GLY A 9 54.68 3.22 33.54
C GLY A 9 55.43 1.91 33.38
N GLY A 10 54.95 0.89 34.11
CA GLY A 10 55.35 -0.50 33.94
C GLY A 10 54.74 -1.05 32.66
N PHE A 11 55.50 -0.95 31.59
CA PHE A 11 55.45 -1.67 30.32
C PHE A 11 56.88 -1.42 29.82
N ASP A 12 57.79 -2.37 29.83
CA ASP A 12 57.88 -3.34 28.76
C ASP A 12 58.84 -4.46 29.17
N ASP A 13 58.30 -5.47 29.85
CA ASP A 13 58.85 -6.82 29.91
C ASP A 13 58.56 -7.53 28.58
N VAL A 14 59.06 -6.97 27.48
CA VAL A 14 59.20 -7.69 26.21
C VAL A 14 60.69 -7.78 25.95
N GLY A 15 61.20 -8.96 26.28
CA GLY A 15 62.60 -9.28 26.25
C GLY A 15 63.29 -8.85 24.97
N ALA A 16 64.60 -8.66 25.15
CA ALA A 16 65.61 -8.67 24.12
C ALA A 16 65.41 -9.83 23.11
N LEU A 17 64.50 -9.67 22.17
CA LEU A 17 64.63 -10.23 20.84
C LEU A 17 65.75 -9.40 20.22
N ARG A 18 66.99 -9.88 20.37
CA ARG A 18 68.09 -9.42 19.53
C ARG A 18 67.57 -9.46 18.10
N VAL A 19 67.34 -8.30 17.51
CA VAL A 19 66.88 -8.19 16.13
C VAL A 19 68.03 -8.67 15.25
N THR A 20 68.08 -9.97 14.97
CA THR A 20 69.22 -10.65 14.33
C THR A 20 69.28 -10.46 12.82
N GLY A 21 68.52 -9.52 12.25
CA GLY A 21 68.50 -9.28 10.81
C GLY A 21 68.18 -7.84 10.46
N ALA A 22 68.76 -7.37 9.36
CA ALA A 22 68.43 -6.05 8.83
C ALA A 22 67.00 -6.06 8.27
N SER A 23 66.11 -5.23 8.81
CA SER A 23 64.69 -5.18 8.44
C SER A 23 64.07 -3.82 8.80
N TRP A 24 62.88 -3.57 8.26
CA TRP A 24 62.04 -2.41 8.60
C TRP A 24 61.27 -2.68 9.89
N PHE A 25 61.31 -1.71 10.80
CA PHE A 25 60.58 -1.74 12.07
C PHE A 25 59.90 -0.40 12.33
N PRO A 26 58.89 -0.32 13.21
CA PRO A 26 58.28 0.96 13.60
C PRO A 26 59.34 1.95 14.10
N ASP A 27 59.27 3.21 13.64
CA ASP A 27 60.26 4.22 14.00
C ASP A 27 60.17 4.60 15.50
N PRO A 28 61.18 4.28 16.33
CA PRO A 28 61.17 4.66 17.75
C PRO A 28 61.23 6.18 17.96
N GLY A 29 61.65 6.96 16.95
CA GLY A 29 61.63 8.42 16.97
C GLY A 29 60.23 9.03 16.80
N GLY A 30 59.18 8.21 16.64
CA GLY A 30 57.79 8.67 16.67
C GLY A 30 57.28 9.31 15.39
N SER A 31 57.94 9.12 14.24
CA SER A 31 57.46 9.65 12.95
C SER A 31 56.16 9.01 12.45
N GLY A 32 55.70 7.91 13.07
CA GLY A 32 54.51 7.16 12.61
C GLY A 32 54.75 6.33 11.34
N GLY A 33 55.99 6.26 10.85
CA GLY A 33 56.42 5.40 9.75
C GLY A 33 57.29 4.23 10.21
N LEU A 34 57.89 3.53 9.24
CA LEU A 34 58.89 2.48 9.47
C LEU A 34 60.30 3.07 9.31
N ARG A 35 61.24 2.65 10.15
CA ARG A 35 62.68 2.95 10.06
C ARG A 35 63.48 1.67 9.83
N TRP A 36 64.55 1.76 9.04
CA TRP A 36 65.41 0.60 8.78
C TRP A 36 66.40 0.36 9.93
N TRP A 37 66.47 -0.90 10.40
CA TRP A 37 67.50 -1.40 11.31
C TRP A 37 68.50 -2.22 10.50
N ASN A 38 69.80 -1.95 10.63
CA ASN A 38 70.83 -2.66 9.87
C ASN A 38 71.42 -3.90 10.58
N GLY A 39 70.86 -4.27 11.74
CA GLY A 39 71.40 -5.34 12.60
C GLY A 39 72.21 -4.81 13.79
N THR A 40 72.75 -3.59 13.69
CA THR A 40 73.62 -2.99 14.73
C THR A 40 73.13 -1.60 15.17
N ASN A 41 72.57 -0.80 14.26
CA ASN A 41 72.03 0.53 14.53
C ASN A 41 70.86 0.89 13.60
N TRP A 42 70.04 1.86 14.04
CA TRP A 42 69.00 2.48 13.21
C TRP A 42 69.64 3.36 12.14
N THR A 43 69.17 3.28 10.90
CA THR A 43 69.62 4.17 9.82
C THR A 43 68.70 5.39 9.68
N SER A 44 69.12 6.33 8.84
CA SER A 44 68.32 7.52 8.47
C SER A 44 67.15 7.20 7.54
N ASP A 45 67.04 5.97 7.03
CA ASP A 45 66.03 5.60 6.06
C ASP A 45 64.68 5.42 6.75
N VAL A 46 63.70 6.25 6.37
CA VAL A 46 62.34 6.24 6.90
C VAL A 46 61.36 6.07 5.76
N TYR A 47 60.43 5.14 5.92
CA TYR A 47 59.30 4.93 5.03
C TYR A 47 58.01 5.38 5.74
N GLN A 48 57.41 6.46 5.25
CA GLN A 48 56.05 6.83 5.61
C GLN A 48 55.12 6.50 4.44
N PRO A 49 54.20 5.54 4.59
CA PRO A 49 53.12 5.39 3.62
C PRO A 49 52.24 6.64 3.69
N SER A 50 52.09 7.34 2.58
CA SER A 50 51.14 8.44 2.45
C SER A 50 49.73 7.91 2.68
N ALA A 51 49.02 8.48 3.67
CA ALA A 51 47.64 8.08 3.97
C ALA A 51 46.77 8.23 2.70
N PRO A 52 45.93 7.24 2.34
CA PRO A 52 45.06 7.35 1.18
C PRO A 52 44.06 8.51 1.38
N ALA A 53 43.90 9.33 0.35
CA ALA A 53 42.97 10.45 0.37
C ALA A 53 41.54 9.98 0.68
N HIS A 54 40.90 10.68 1.62
CA HIS A 54 39.52 10.48 2.04
C HIS A 54 38.57 10.30 0.84
N SER A 55 37.82 9.18 0.81
CA SER A 55 36.71 8.99 -0.12
C SER A 55 35.52 9.85 0.32
N PRO A 56 34.95 10.74 -0.52
CA PRO A 56 33.76 11.48 -0.13
C PRO A 56 32.54 10.56 -0.15
N GLY A 57 31.84 10.46 0.98
CA GLY A 57 30.62 9.66 1.12
C GLY A 57 29.49 10.16 0.24
N PHE A 58 28.80 9.24 -0.42
CA PHE A 58 27.54 9.52 -1.11
C PHE A 58 26.45 9.86 -0.09
N VAL A 59 26.26 11.14 0.17
CA VAL A 59 25.00 11.63 0.77
C VAL A 59 23.93 11.47 -0.30
N ALA A 60 23.06 10.48 -0.15
CA ALA A 60 21.89 10.30 -1.01
C ALA A 60 20.94 11.48 -0.77
N ARG A 61 21.20 12.61 -1.44
CA ARG A 61 20.26 13.72 -1.53
C ARG A 61 19.11 13.24 -2.40
N HIS A 62 18.05 12.73 -1.79
CA HIS A 62 16.82 12.39 -2.49
C HIS A 62 16.46 13.57 -3.39
N PRO A 63 16.40 13.40 -4.72
CA PRO A 63 16.04 14.51 -5.57
C PRO A 63 14.60 14.86 -5.21
N VAL A 64 14.36 16.07 -4.74
CA VAL A 64 13.01 16.55 -4.41
C VAL A 64 12.05 16.32 -5.58
N TRP A 65 12.56 16.36 -6.82
CA TRP A 65 11.82 16.04 -8.04
C TRP A 65 11.34 14.58 -8.13
N ALA A 66 12.08 13.62 -7.57
CA ALA A 66 11.68 12.21 -7.55
C ALA A 66 10.54 11.98 -6.54
N LEU A 67 10.58 12.67 -5.40
CA LEU A 67 9.49 12.63 -4.41
C LEU A 67 8.23 13.31 -4.95
N THR A 68 8.35 14.47 -5.60
CA THR A 68 7.18 15.15 -6.18
C THR A 68 6.58 14.35 -7.34
N ALA A 69 7.40 13.74 -8.19
CA ALA A 69 6.93 12.87 -9.27
C ALA A 69 6.20 11.63 -8.72
N LEU A 70 6.73 11.00 -7.67
CA LEU A 70 6.08 9.86 -7.01
C LEU A 70 4.74 10.25 -6.39
N LEU A 71 4.68 11.37 -5.67
CA LEU A 71 3.44 11.86 -5.07
C LEU A 71 2.41 12.23 -6.12
N ALA A 72 2.81 12.88 -7.22
CA ALA A 72 1.92 13.19 -8.33
C ALA A 72 1.37 11.90 -8.97
N PHE A 73 2.22 10.89 -9.18
CA PHE A 73 1.80 9.60 -9.70
C PHE A 73 0.81 8.90 -8.76
N CYS A 74 1.08 8.89 -7.44
CA CYS A 74 0.15 8.36 -6.45
C CYS A 74 -1.18 9.12 -6.45
N ALA A 75 -1.16 10.46 -6.49
CA ALA A 75 -2.37 11.27 -6.53
C ALA A 75 -3.21 11.01 -7.79
N ILE A 76 -2.57 10.87 -8.96
CA ILE A 76 -3.24 10.50 -10.20
C ILE A 76 -3.81 9.08 -10.11
N GLY A 77 -3.05 8.11 -9.62
CA GLY A 77 -3.53 6.74 -9.42
C GLY A 77 -4.74 6.69 -8.49
N ILE A 78 -4.70 7.41 -7.38
CA ILE A 78 -5.83 7.54 -6.45
C ILE A 78 -7.02 8.19 -7.15
N ALA A 79 -6.84 9.31 -7.85
CA ALA A 79 -7.93 9.96 -8.59
C ALA A 79 -8.57 9.02 -9.63
N VAL A 80 -7.75 8.30 -10.40
CA VAL A 80 -8.24 7.33 -11.40
C VAL A 80 -9.01 6.20 -10.72
N THR A 81 -8.51 5.63 -9.63
CA THR A 81 -9.22 4.55 -8.90
C THR A 81 -10.55 5.05 -8.33
N VAL A 82 -10.55 6.21 -7.67
CA VAL A 82 -11.77 6.84 -7.11
C VAL A 82 -12.82 7.13 -8.19
N ILE A 83 -12.42 7.52 -9.40
CA ILE A 83 -13.36 7.83 -10.48
C ILE A 83 -13.83 6.54 -11.20
N SER A 84 -12.92 5.58 -11.40
CA SER A 84 -13.16 4.43 -12.26
C SER A 84 -13.88 3.29 -11.55
N LEU A 85 -13.61 3.08 -10.25
CA LEU A 85 -14.26 2.03 -9.46
C LEU A 85 -15.79 2.24 -9.38
N PRO A 86 -16.33 3.42 -9.00
CA PRO A 86 -17.77 3.63 -8.94
C PRO A 86 -18.45 3.49 -10.30
N LYS A 87 -17.84 4.07 -11.36
CA LYS A 87 -18.33 3.98 -12.74
C LYS A 87 -18.42 2.55 -13.24
N ALA A 88 -17.42 1.72 -12.96
CA ALA A 88 -17.42 0.32 -13.36
C ALA A 88 -18.51 -0.47 -12.62
N TRP A 89 -18.70 -0.17 -11.33
CA TRP A 89 -19.76 -0.77 -10.53
C TRP A 89 -21.15 -0.39 -11.01
N GLU A 90 -21.40 0.89 -11.32
CA GLU A 90 -22.68 1.37 -11.86
C GLU A 90 -23.09 0.62 -13.14
N ASN A 91 -22.13 0.38 -14.04
CA ASN A 91 -22.39 -0.38 -15.28
C ASN A 91 -22.70 -1.86 -15.01
N ALA A 92 -22.09 -2.46 -13.99
CA ALA A 92 -22.30 -3.87 -13.64
C ALA A 92 -23.61 -4.09 -12.86
N VAL A 93 -23.96 -3.17 -11.95
CA VAL A 93 -25.17 -3.28 -11.11
C VAL A 93 -26.40 -2.66 -11.75
N GLY A 94 -26.22 -1.76 -12.72
CA GLY A 94 -27.28 -1.05 -13.42
C GLY A 94 -28.40 -1.96 -13.93
N PRO A 95 -28.09 -3.05 -14.64
CA PRO A 95 -29.11 -4.01 -15.10
C PRO A 95 -29.87 -4.68 -13.95
N SER A 96 -29.19 -5.07 -12.86
CA SER A 96 -29.86 -5.72 -11.72
C SER A 96 -30.82 -4.76 -11.01
N ARG A 97 -30.43 -3.48 -10.85
CA ARG A 97 -31.31 -2.44 -10.30
C ARG A 97 -32.50 -2.15 -11.22
N GLN A 98 -32.26 -2.09 -12.53
CA GLN A 98 -33.30 -1.83 -13.51
C GLN A 98 -34.34 -2.96 -13.54
N ALA A 99 -33.91 -4.22 -13.51
CA ALA A 99 -34.81 -5.36 -13.42
C ALA A 99 -35.69 -5.29 -12.15
N GLY A 100 -35.11 -4.86 -11.02
CA GLY A 100 -35.85 -4.64 -9.77
C GLY A 100 -36.95 -3.57 -9.91
N ARG A 101 -36.62 -2.41 -10.48
CA ARG A 101 -37.60 -1.32 -10.72
C ARG A 101 -38.71 -1.73 -11.68
N GLU A 102 -38.37 -2.37 -12.81
CA GLU A 102 -39.35 -2.82 -13.80
C GLU A 102 -40.30 -3.88 -13.24
N TYR A 103 -39.81 -4.74 -12.32
CA TYR A 103 -40.67 -5.65 -11.60
C TYR A 103 -41.59 -4.93 -10.62
N ALA A 104 -41.05 -4.03 -9.79
CA ALA A 104 -41.82 -3.27 -8.80
C ALA A 104 -42.98 -2.51 -9.44
N LEU A 105 -42.73 -1.77 -10.52
CA LEU A 105 -43.77 -1.03 -11.25
C LEU A 105 -44.88 -1.95 -11.80
N ARG A 106 -44.51 -3.07 -12.42
CA ARG A 106 -45.49 -4.03 -12.96
C ARG A 106 -46.33 -4.65 -11.85
N TRP A 107 -45.71 -4.98 -10.72
CA TRP A 107 -46.38 -5.62 -9.61
C TRP A 107 -47.30 -4.64 -8.85
N ILE A 108 -46.85 -3.42 -8.54
CA ILE A 108 -47.67 -2.41 -7.88
C ILE A 108 -48.90 -2.07 -8.72
N LYS A 109 -48.72 -1.87 -10.03
CA LYS A 109 -49.84 -1.63 -10.95
C LYS A 109 -50.87 -2.77 -10.94
N ALA A 110 -50.41 -4.02 -10.77
CA ALA A 110 -51.31 -5.16 -10.63
C ALA A 110 -52.03 -5.19 -9.26
N GLN A 111 -51.43 -4.64 -8.21
CA GLN A 111 -52.06 -4.52 -6.89
C GLN A 111 -53.08 -3.39 -6.83
N GLU A 112 -52.78 -2.25 -7.48
CA GLU A 112 -53.73 -1.16 -7.67
C GLU A 112 -54.97 -1.63 -8.43
N ALA A 113 -54.79 -2.35 -9.54
CA ALA A 113 -55.90 -2.94 -10.29
C ALA A 113 -56.71 -3.96 -9.47
N ALA A 114 -56.10 -4.55 -8.43
CA ALA A 114 -56.75 -5.46 -7.50
C ALA A 114 -57.34 -4.76 -6.25
N GLY A 115 -57.19 -3.44 -6.12
CA GLY A 115 -57.65 -2.68 -4.95
C GLY A 115 -56.89 -3.03 -3.66
N ARG A 116 -55.64 -3.48 -3.75
CA ARG A 116 -54.81 -3.95 -2.61
C ARG A 116 -53.57 -3.10 -2.36
N ALA A 117 -53.43 -1.96 -3.04
CA ALA A 117 -52.23 -1.13 -2.93
C ALA A 117 -52.05 -0.52 -1.53
N ASP A 118 -53.15 -0.12 -0.90
CA ASP A 118 -53.14 0.59 0.39
C ASP A 118 -52.81 -0.33 1.59
N ASP A 119 -53.00 -1.64 1.44
CA ASP A 119 -52.74 -2.64 2.48
C ASP A 119 -51.29 -3.17 2.47
N LEU A 120 -50.45 -2.71 1.51
CA LEU A 120 -49.11 -3.24 1.34
C LEU A 120 -48.16 -2.73 2.44
N SER A 121 -47.78 -3.61 3.36
CA SER A 121 -46.71 -3.32 4.30
C SER A 121 -45.34 -3.43 3.64
N LYS A 122 -44.35 -2.70 4.17
CA LYS A 122 -42.94 -2.84 3.76
C LYS A 122 -42.45 -4.29 3.81
N SER A 123 -42.89 -5.05 4.80
CA SER A 123 -42.50 -6.45 4.95
C SER A 123 -43.05 -7.36 3.84
N ASP A 124 -44.25 -7.05 3.31
CA ASP A 124 -44.84 -7.80 2.20
C ASP A 124 -44.12 -7.49 0.89
N VAL A 125 -43.79 -6.22 0.68
CA VAL A 125 -42.97 -5.75 -0.45
C VAL A 125 -41.61 -6.44 -0.43
N GLU A 126 -40.89 -6.40 0.70
CA GLU A 126 -39.56 -7.01 0.83
C GLU A 126 -39.61 -8.52 0.59
N ARG A 127 -40.57 -9.24 1.19
CA ARG A 127 -40.73 -10.69 1.00
C ARG A 127 -40.99 -11.03 -0.46
N ARG A 128 -41.80 -10.22 -1.15
CA ARG A 128 -42.11 -10.41 -2.57
C ARG A 128 -40.91 -10.12 -3.46
N CYS A 129 -40.24 -8.99 -3.26
CA CYS A 129 -39.02 -8.61 -3.98
C CYS A 129 -37.92 -9.67 -3.80
N MET A 130 -37.77 -10.22 -2.59
CA MET A 130 -36.81 -11.28 -2.32
C MET A 130 -37.13 -12.56 -3.10
N ALA A 131 -38.37 -13.05 -3.03
CA ALA A 131 -38.80 -14.24 -3.75
C ALA A 131 -38.60 -14.12 -5.26
N GLU A 132 -38.90 -12.95 -5.82
CA GLU A 132 -38.68 -12.69 -7.24
C GLU A 132 -37.18 -12.65 -7.59
N ALA A 133 -36.35 -12.04 -6.76
CA ALA A 133 -34.91 -11.99 -6.98
C ALA A 133 -34.27 -13.40 -7.00
N PHE A 134 -34.83 -14.35 -6.23
CA PHE A 134 -34.44 -15.75 -6.34
C PHE A 134 -34.86 -16.35 -7.68
N ARG A 135 -36.12 -16.17 -8.11
CA ARG A 135 -36.65 -16.69 -9.38
C ARG A 135 -35.91 -16.15 -10.60
N VAL A 136 -35.67 -14.84 -10.65
CA VAL A 136 -34.92 -14.19 -11.73
C VAL A 136 -33.45 -14.60 -11.67
N GLY A 137 -32.87 -14.74 -10.48
CA GLY A 137 -31.50 -15.21 -10.33
C GLY A 137 -31.27 -16.61 -10.88
N SER A 138 -32.26 -17.51 -10.77
CA SER A 138 -32.17 -18.89 -11.30
C SER A 138 -32.51 -19.00 -12.78
N ASN A 139 -33.48 -18.22 -13.27
CA ASN A 139 -34.02 -18.40 -14.62
C ASN A 139 -33.48 -17.37 -15.62
N GLY A 140 -32.89 -16.28 -15.14
CA GLY A 140 -32.62 -15.08 -15.94
C GLY A 140 -33.87 -14.25 -16.18
N THR A 141 -33.69 -13.08 -16.80
CA THR A 141 -34.79 -12.22 -17.25
C THR A 141 -34.34 -11.30 -18.38
N ASP A 142 -35.28 -10.94 -19.24
CA ASP A 142 -35.12 -9.86 -20.20
C ASP A 142 -35.60 -8.54 -19.60
N LEU A 143 -34.87 -7.47 -19.87
CA LEU A 143 -35.22 -6.10 -19.49
C LEU A 143 -35.88 -5.38 -20.67
N ALA A 144 -36.66 -4.34 -20.37
CA ALA A 144 -37.33 -3.54 -21.39
C ALA A 144 -36.38 -2.84 -22.37
N ASN A 145 -35.13 -2.60 -21.98
CA ASN A 145 -34.10 -2.02 -22.86
C ASN A 145 -33.42 -3.05 -23.79
N GLY A 146 -33.89 -4.30 -23.81
CA GLY A 146 -33.31 -5.38 -24.61
C GLY A 146 -32.11 -6.08 -23.97
N THR A 147 -31.72 -5.71 -22.75
CA THR A 147 -30.64 -6.41 -22.03
C THR A 147 -31.14 -7.74 -21.48
N HIS A 148 -30.44 -8.84 -21.79
CA HIS A 148 -30.70 -10.15 -21.19
C HIS A 148 -29.80 -10.36 -19.97
N LEU A 149 -30.40 -10.57 -18.81
CA LEU A 149 -29.70 -11.04 -17.61
C LEU A 149 -29.74 -12.55 -17.57
N ALA A 150 -28.60 -13.18 -17.90
CA ALA A 150 -28.44 -14.61 -17.78
C ALA A 150 -28.55 -15.10 -16.31
N PRO A 151 -28.94 -16.36 -16.07
CA PRO A 151 -28.90 -16.98 -14.76
C PRO A 151 -27.56 -16.76 -14.04
N GLY A 152 -27.62 -16.49 -12.74
CA GLY A 152 -26.43 -16.24 -11.90
C GLY A 152 -25.72 -14.90 -12.12
N ARG A 153 -26.14 -14.07 -13.09
CA ARG A 153 -25.58 -12.72 -13.31
C ARG A 153 -26.33 -11.63 -12.54
N LEU A 154 -27.43 -11.98 -11.87
CA LEU A 154 -28.23 -11.06 -11.08
C LEU A 154 -27.53 -10.76 -9.74
N MET A 155 -27.22 -9.49 -9.48
CA MET A 155 -26.82 -9.03 -8.16
C MET A 155 -28.07 -8.91 -7.27
N ARG A 156 -28.37 -9.98 -6.53
CA ARG A 156 -29.64 -10.14 -5.79
C ARG A 156 -29.91 -8.98 -4.81
N GLY A 157 -28.89 -8.50 -4.10
CA GLY A 157 -29.04 -7.38 -3.16
C GLY A 157 -29.45 -6.08 -3.87
N GLU A 158 -28.84 -5.78 -5.01
CA GLU A 158 -29.14 -4.56 -5.79
C GLU A 158 -30.54 -4.61 -6.41
N PHE A 159 -30.97 -5.80 -6.85
CA PHE A 159 -32.34 -6.02 -7.29
C PHE A 159 -33.35 -5.76 -6.16
N ILE A 160 -33.13 -6.37 -4.99
CA ILE A 160 -34.05 -6.26 -3.85
C ILE A 160 -34.14 -4.82 -3.37
N ASN A 161 -33.01 -4.11 -3.25
CA ASN A 161 -32.98 -2.71 -2.84
C ASN A 161 -33.76 -1.83 -3.82
N ALA A 162 -33.49 -1.95 -5.13
CA ALA A 162 -34.18 -1.16 -6.13
C ALA A 162 -35.67 -1.50 -6.25
N CYS A 163 -36.04 -2.77 -6.10
CA CYS A 163 -37.44 -3.21 -6.08
C CYS A 163 -38.20 -2.63 -4.89
N THR A 164 -37.61 -2.71 -3.70
CA THR A 164 -38.23 -2.24 -2.46
C THR A 164 -38.38 -0.72 -2.44
N ASP A 165 -37.32 -0.01 -2.81
CA ASP A 165 -37.32 1.45 -2.88
C ASP A 165 -38.39 1.98 -3.84
N GLU A 166 -38.44 1.44 -5.06
CA GLU A 166 -39.44 1.82 -6.07
C GLU A 166 -40.86 1.47 -5.60
N ALA A 167 -41.09 0.25 -5.11
CA ALA A 167 -42.42 -0.16 -4.64
C ALA A 167 -42.93 0.72 -3.49
N MET A 168 -42.09 0.99 -2.49
CA MET A 168 -42.46 1.86 -1.37
C MET A 168 -42.72 3.30 -1.79
N HIS A 169 -42.07 3.76 -2.85
CA HIS A 169 -42.28 5.09 -3.41
C HIS A 169 -43.67 5.26 -4.04
N HIS A 170 -44.30 4.19 -4.52
CA HIS A 170 -45.65 4.23 -5.11
C HIS A 170 -46.75 3.94 -4.08
N VAL A 171 -46.51 3.06 -3.11
CA VAL A 171 -47.47 2.76 -2.04
C VAL A 171 -47.85 4.03 -1.24
N GLY A 172 -46.91 4.96 -1.03
CA GLY A 172 -47.17 6.21 -0.30
C GLY A 172 -47.84 7.33 -1.10
N ARG A 173 -48.06 7.18 -2.41
CA ARG A 173 -48.69 8.20 -3.27
C ARG A 173 -50.15 7.91 -3.61
N ALA A 174 -50.67 6.75 -3.25
CA ALA A 174 -52.04 6.35 -3.54
C ALA A 174 -53.10 7.00 -2.60
N VAL A 175 -52.67 7.87 -1.67
CA VAL A 175 -53.52 8.61 -0.72
C VAL A 175 -53.82 10.02 -1.20
#